data_AF-A0A1M5QUS5-F1
#
_entry.id   AF-A0A1M5QUS5-F1
#
_cell.length_a   1.000
_cell.length_b   1.000
_cell.length_c   1.000
_cell.angle_alpha   90.00
_cell.angle_beta   90.00
_cell.angle_gamma   90.00
#
_symmetry.space_group_name_H-M   'P 1'
#
loop_
_entity.id
_entity.type
_entity.pdbx_description
1 polymer ?
#
loop_
_entity_poly.entity_id
_entity_poly.type
_entity_poly.pdbx_seq_one_letter_code
_entity_poly.pdbx_strand_id
1 'polypeptide(L)' 'MKNKIIIPIFVVLFILGAFPFKFTAQSGNYLFGWLPVPLAFWWLLMIVNLVFVLIVSKHFVNVSERESKDEEEEEK' A
#
# COMPACT_ATOMS: atom_id res chain seq x y z
N MET A 1 2.98 19.35 -9.67
CA MET A 1 1.81 18.78 -10.41
C MET A 1 1.62 17.31 -10.09
N LYS A 2 0.40 16.97 -9.66
CA LYS A 2 -0.26 15.65 -9.71
C LYS A 2 0.41 14.51 -8.91
N ASN A 3 -0.06 14.37 -7.66
CA ASN A 3 -0.07 13.15 -6.81
C ASN A 3 -0.82 11.97 -7.46
N LYS A 4 -0.70 11.81 -8.79
CA LYS A 4 -1.39 10.83 -9.61
C LYS A 4 -0.73 9.46 -9.58
N ILE A 5 0.40 9.30 -8.91
CA ILE A 5 1.09 8.01 -8.76
C ILE A 5 0.59 7.27 -7.51
N ILE A 6 0.23 8.00 -6.46
CA ILE A 6 -0.25 7.42 -5.20
C ILE A 6 -1.64 6.77 -5.40
N ILE A 7 -2.53 7.46 -6.13
CA ILE A 7 -3.89 7.00 -6.41
C ILE A 7 -3.93 5.64 -7.15
N PRO A 8 -3.22 5.42 -8.28
CA PRO A 8 -3.25 4.14 -8.98
C PRO A 8 -2.61 3.03 -8.16
N ILE A 9 -1.55 3.30 -7.39
CA ILE A 9 -0.96 2.29 -6.50
C ILE A 9 -1.92 1.91 -5.37
N PHE A 10 -2.62 2.89 -4.78
CA PHE A 10 -3.67 2.62 -3.78
C PHE A 10 -4.80 1.77 -4.38
N VAL A 11 -5.26 2.11 -5.58
CA VAL A 11 -6.31 1.36 -6.29
C VAL A 11 -5.86 -0.07 -6.57
N VAL A 12 -4.61 -0.28 -6.99
CA VAL A 12 -4.06 -1.63 -7.20
C VAL A 12 -4.01 -2.43 -5.90
N LEU A 13 -3.50 -1.85 -4.81
CA LEU A 13 -3.48 -2.45 -3.48
C LEU A 13 -4.89 -2.78 -2.97
N PHE A 14 -5.84 -1.88 -3.17
CA PHE A 14 -7.23 -2.06 -2.77
C PHE A 14 -7.89 -3.20 -3.54
N ILE A 15 -7.68 -3.27 -4.86
CA ILE A 15 -8.19 -4.37 -5.69
C ILE A 15 -7.54 -5.70 -5.28
N LEU A 16 -6.24 -5.74 -5.02
CA LEU A 16 -5.53 -6.94 -4.57
C LEU A 16 -6.01 -7.44 -3.19
N GLY A 17 -6.38 -6.53 -2.28
CA GLY A 17 -6.93 -6.88 -0.97
C GLY A 17 -8.43 -7.21 -0.99
N ALA A 18 -9.21 -6.57 -1.87
CA ALA A 18 -10.66 -6.76 -1.98
C ALA A 18 -11.03 -7.98 -2.83
N PHE A 19 -10.15 -8.44 -3.73
CA PHE A 19 -10.44 -9.60 -4.56
C PHE A 19 -10.31 -10.89 -3.73
N PRO A 20 -11.43 -11.62 -3.48
CA PRO A 20 -11.36 -12.89 -2.77
C PRO A 20 -10.74 -13.91 -3.72
N PHE A 21 -9.43 -14.11 -3.60
CA PHE A 21 -8.74 -15.14 -4.37
C PHE A 21 -9.39 -16.49 -4.09
N LYS A 22 -9.71 -17.25 -5.14
CA LYS A 22 -10.40 -18.55 -5.01
C LYS A 22 -9.68 -19.53 -4.08
N PHE A 23 -8.38 -19.32 -3.88
CA PHE A 23 -7.59 -20.01 -2.88
C PHE A 23 -8.11 -19.75 -1.46
N THR A 24 -8.30 -18.48 -1.03
CA THR A 24 -8.81 -18.11 0.30
C THR A 24 -10.28 -18.49 0.54
N ALA A 25 -11.01 -18.85 -0.51
CA ALA A 25 -12.41 -19.28 -0.44
C ALA A 25 -12.59 -20.80 -0.36
N GLN A 26 -11.52 -21.59 -0.48
CA GLN A 26 -11.62 -23.04 -0.43
C GLN A 26 -11.82 -23.52 1.01
N SER A 27 -13.05 -23.88 1.37
CA SER A 27 -13.42 -24.56 2.61
C SER A 27 -12.93 -26.02 2.63
N GLY A 28 -11.67 -26.25 2.27
CA GLY A 28 -11.06 -27.56 2.30
C GLY A 28 -10.83 -28.00 3.75
N ASN A 29 -11.35 -29.17 4.10
CA ASN A 29 -11.29 -29.86 5.40
C ASN A 29 -9.85 -30.16 5.92
N TYR A 30 -8.96 -29.17 5.98
CA TYR A 30 -7.58 -29.34 6.44
C TYR A 30 -7.22 -28.23 7.42
N LEU A 31 -7.52 -28.48 8.70
CA LEU A 31 -7.29 -27.58 9.83
C LEU A 31 -5.83 -27.08 9.95
N PHE A 32 -4.85 -27.75 9.32
CA PHE A 32 -3.42 -27.40 9.46
C PHE A 32 -2.56 -27.46 8.19
N GLY A 33 -3.02 -28.10 7.10
CA GLY A 33 -2.21 -28.24 5.87
C GLY A 33 -2.24 -27.02 4.95
N TRP A 34 -3.31 -26.24 5.03
CA TRP A 34 -3.53 -25.09 4.16
C TRP A 34 -3.15 -23.76 4.82
N LEU A 35 -3.20 -23.66 6.15
CA LEU A 35 -2.91 -22.45 6.95
C LEU A 35 -1.61 -21.69 6.58
N PRO A 36 -0.48 -22.35 6.25
CA PRO A 36 0.77 -21.64 5.98
C PRO A 36 0.68 -20.70 4.77
N VAL A 37 -0.13 -21.04 3.76
CA VAL A 37 -0.15 -20.31 2.48
C VAL A 37 -1.01 -19.04 2.55
N PRO A 38 -2.26 -19.05 3.06
CA PRO A 38 -3.02 -17.84 3.33
C PRO A 38 -2.31 -16.93 4.33
N LEU A 39 -1.64 -17.50 5.34
CA LEU A 39 -0.90 -16.73 6.32
C LEU A 39 0.29 -16.02 5.67
N ALA A 40 1.08 -16.70 4.85
CA ALA A 40 2.17 -16.09 4.09
C ALA A 40 1.68 -14.99 3.13
N PHE A 41 0.54 -15.21 2.47
CA PHE A 41 -0.10 -14.21 1.61
C PHE A 41 -0.53 -12.97 2.42
N TRP A 42 -1.12 -13.17 3.59
CA TRP A 42 -1.50 -12.08 4.50
C TRP A 42 -0.28 -11.29 4.99
N TRP A 43 0.81 -11.97 5.35
CA TRP A 43 2.07 -11.32 5.72
C TRP A 43 2.65 -10.50 4.57
N LEU A 44 2.62 -11.04 3.35
CA LEU A 44 3.04 -10.31 2.16
C LEU A 44 2.20 -9.04 1.97
N LEU A 45 0.87 -9.15 2.08
CA LEU A 45 -0.04 -8.01 2.01
C LEU A 45 0.27 -6.94 3.07
N MET A 46 0.53 -7.35 4.31
CA MET A 46 0.92 -6.44 5.40
C MET A 46 2.23 -5.71 5.10
N ILE A 47 3.25 -6.42 4.59
CA ILE A 47 4.54 -5.81 4.21
C ILE A 47 4.34 -4.82 3.06
N VAL A 48 3.61 -5.21 2.02
CA VAL A 48 3.34 -4.33 0.86
C VAL A 48 2.55 -3.09 1.28
N ASN A 49 1.58 -3.24 2.18
CA ASN A 49 0.83 -2.12 2.76
C ASN A 49 1.74 -1.18 3.56
N LEU A 50 2.61 -1.72 4.42
CA LEU A 50 3.57 -0.91 5.17
C LEU A 50 4.51 -0.11 4.26
N VAL A 51 5.05 -0.76 3.22
CA VAL A 51 5.91 -0.11 2.22
C VAL A 51 5.14 1.00 1.50
N PHE A 52 3.88 0.76 1.15
CA PHE A 52 3.03 1.76 0.54
C PHE A 52 2.84 2.98 1.46
N VAL A 53 2.48 2.77 2.72
CA VAL A 53 2.30 3.86 3.69
C VAL A 53 3.60 4.66 3.84
N LEU A 54 4.75 4.00 3.96
CA LEU A 54 6.05 4.68 4.05
C LEU A 54 6.37 5.52 2.81
N ILE A 55 6.11 5.00 1.61
CA ILE A 55 6.32 5.73 0.36
C ILE A 55 5.40 6.96 0.30
N VAL A 56 4.14 6.80 0.69
CA VAL A 56 3.15 7.89 0.73
C VAL A 56 3.57 8.95 1.74
N SER A 57 3.90 8.57 2.98
CA SER A 57 4.36 9.49 4.02
C SER A 57 5.63 10.24 3.58
N LYS A 58 6.61 9.53 3.01
CA LYS A 58 7.83 10.15 2.49
C LYS A 58 7.55 11.13 1.35
N HIS A 59 6.61 10.79 0.47
CA HIS A 59 6.19 11.69 -0.59
C HIS A 59 5.48 12.93 -0.03
N PHE A 60 4.58 12.80 0.94
CA PHE A 60 3.91 13.92 1.58
C PHE A 60 4.89 14.87 2.25
N VAL A 61 5.87 14.36 3.00
CA VAL A 61 6.92 15.19 3.62
C VAL A 61 7.74 15.94 2.57
N ASN A 62 8.18 15.26 1.51
CA ASN A 62 9.00 15.87 0.47
C ASN A 62 8.23 16.93 -0.36
N VAL A 63 6.91 16.79 -0.50
CA VAL A 63 6.06 17.84 -1.09
C VAL A 63 5.98 19.05 -0.16
N SER A 64 5.75 18.82 1.15
CA SER A 64 5.69 19.89 2.15
C SER A 64 7.01 20.67 2.28
N GLU A 65 8.17 19.98 2.20
CA GLU A 65 9.50 20.63 2.21
C GLU A 65 9.78 21.46 0.94
N ARG A 66 9.14 21.12 -0.19
CA ARG A 66 9.28 21.91 -1.42
C ARG A 66 8.39 23.14 -1.41
N GLU A 67 7.14 22.98 -0.95
CA GLU A 67 6.19 24.08 -0.80
C GLU A 67 6.72 25.15 0.16
N SER A 68 7.31 24.76 1.29
CA SER A 68 7.94 25.70 2.23
C SER A 68 9.17 26.41 1.68
N LYS A 69 9.98 25.77 0.83
CA LYS A 69 11.13 26.41 0.20
C LYS A 69 10.74 27.39 -0.91
N ASP A 70 9.71 27.04 -1.69
CA ASP A 70 9.20 27.91 -2.75
C ASP A 70 8.57 29.17 -2.14
N GLU A 71 7.91 29.08 -0.97
CA GLU A 71 7.39 30.24 -0.22
C GLU A 71 8.50 31.15 0.36
N GLU A 72 9.60 30.58 0.89
CA GLU A 72 10.74 31.36 1.42
C GLU A 72 11.56 32.09 0.32
N GLU A 73 11.55 31.60 -0.92
CA GLU A 73 12.21 32.25 -2.07
C GLU A 73 11.36 33.36 -2.70
N GLU A 74 10.02 33.31 -2.61
CA GLU A 74 9.14 34.38 -3.09
C GLU A 74 9.03 35.57 -2.11
N GLU A 75 9.34 35.38 -0.83
CA GLU A 75 9.30 36.44 0.20
C GLU A 75 10.63 37.24 0.32
N LYS A 76 11.67 36.87 -0.44
CA LYS A 76 13.00 37.51 -0.48
C LYS A 76 13.24 38.38 -1.71
#